data_AF-A0A645JHM0-F1
#
_entry.id   AF-A0A645JHM0-F1
#
_cell.length_a   1.000
_cell.length_b   1.000
_cell.length_c   1.000
_cell.angle_alpha   90.00
_cell.angle_beta   90.00
_cell.angle_gamma   90.00
#
_symmetry.space_group_name_H-M   'P 1'
#
loop_
_entity.id
_entity.type
_entity.pdbx_description
1 polymer ?
#
loop_
_entity_poly.entity_id
_entity_poly.type
_entity_poly.pdbx_seq_one_letter_code
_entity_poly.pdbx_strand_id
1 'polypeptide(L)'
;MLPRLTELYETLSGSSVGPHKAVLGREVFTVGSGVHVDGILKNSANYEPYPPELVGARRRIVVGRHAGRVSVLHVLRQLGYQPDEAGAEGLLPLVRRESARLRRELTEGELAELARREGVI
;
A
#
# COMPACT_ATOMS: atom_id res chain seq x y z
N MET A 1 -22.53 1.18 2.18
CA MET A 1 -23.41 0.63 3.23
C MET A 1 -22.60 -0.05 4.34
N LEU A 2 -21.68 -0.96 4.00
CA LEU A 2 -20.88 -1.68 5.00
C LEU A 2 -20.01 -0.80 5.93
N PRO A 3 -19.27 0.22 5.46
CA PRO A 3 -18.48 1.07 6.37
C PRO A 3 -19.33 1.75 7.45
N ARG A 4 -20.50 2.28 7.07
CA ARG A 4 -21.45 2.90 8.00
C ARG A 4 -22.02 1.91 9.02
N LEU A 5 -22.25 0.65 8.62
CA LEU A 5 -22.72 -0.40 9.53
C LEU A 5 -21.61 -0.82 10.50
N THR A 6 -20.36 -0.86 10.05
CA THR A 6 -19.19 -1.08 10.91
C THR A 6 -19.07 0.02 11.94
N GLU A 7 -19.09 1.29 11.52
CA GLU A 7 -19.05 2.45 12.43
C GLU A 7 -20.18 2.41 13.47
N LEU A 8 -21.41 2.06 13.04
CA LEU A 8 -22.55 1.93 13.93
C LEU A 8 -22.35 0.82 14.96
N TYR A 9 -21.88 -0.36 14.52
CA TYR A 9 -21.57 -1.48 15.41
C TYR A 9 -20.51 -1.11 16.44
N GLU A 10 -19.40 -0.48 16.03
CA GLU A 10 -18.33 -0.07 16.93
C GLU A 10 -18.83 0.95 17.96
N THR A 11 -19.65 1.90 17.52
CA THR A 11 -20.27 2.92 18.39
C THR A 11 -21.21 2.29 19.42
N LEU A 12 -22.09 1.38 19.01
CA LEU A 12 -23.10 0.78 19.89
C LEU A 12 -22.52 -0.28 20.83
N SER A 13 -21.54 -1.06 20.35
CA SER A 13 -20.95 -2.16 21.12
C SER A 13 -19.75 -1.74 21.98
N GLY A 14 -19.17 -0.56 21.72
CA GLY A 14 -17.91 -0.12 22.33
C GLY A 14 -16.69 -0.96 21.93
N SER A 15 -16.84 -1.89 20.98
CA SER A 15 -15.79 -2.80 20.51
C SER A 15 -15.29 -2.38 19.14
N SER A 16 -13.98 -2.42 18.89
CA SER A 16 -13.40 -2.11 17.58
C SER A 16 -13.29 -3.34 16.69
N VAL A 17 -13.51 -3.15 15.39
CA VAL A 17 -13.22 -4.14 14.36
C VAL A 17 -11.71 -4.18 14.13
N GLY A 18 -11.14 -5.37 14.27
CA GLY A 18 -9.71 -5.59 14.04
C GLY A 18 -9.30 -5.19 12.62
N PRO A 19 -8.08 -4.65 12.42
CA PRO A 19 -7.64 -4.09 11.13
C PRO A 19 -7.64 -5.11 9.99
N HIS A 20 -7.44 -6.40 10.28
CA HIS A 20 -7.43 -7.49 9.30
C HIS A 20 -8.68 -8.37 9.37
N LYS A 21 -9.75 -7.93 10.04
CA LYS A 21 -11.00 -8.67 10.08
C LYS A 21 -11.52 -8.82 8.65
N ALA A 22 -11.81 -10.06 8.23
CA ALA A 22 -12.35 -10.33 6.89
C ALA A 22 -13.51 -9.38 6.55
N VAL A 23 -13.54 -8.91 5.30
CA VAL A 23 -14.53 -7.96 4.75
C VAL A 23 -14.46 -6.54 5.31
N LEU A 24 -14.36 -6.38 6.63
CA LEU A 24 -14.58 -5.10 7.33
C LEU A 24 -13.29 -4.40 7.78
N GLY A 25 -12.20 -5.13 7.89
CA GLY A 25 -10.93 -4.60 8.38
C GLY A 25 -10.32 -3.60 7.42
N ARG A 26 -9.87 -2.45 7.94
CA ARG A 26 -9.29 -1.37 7.14
C ARG A 26 -8.01 -1.74 6.38
N GLU A 27 -7.35 -2.84 6.75
CA GLU A 27 -6.08 -3.28 6.17
C GLU A 27 -6.22 -4.48 5.21
N VAL A 28 -7.44 -5.00 4.98
CA VAL A 28 -7.62 -6.23 4.18
C VAL A 28 -7.29 -6.05 2.69
N PHE A 29 -7.25 -4.81 2.20
CA PHE A 29 -6.83 -4.46 0.83
C PHE A 29 -5.52 -3.64 0.79
N THR A 30 -4.76 -3.66 1.88
CA THR A 30 -3.41 -3.09 1.93
C THR A 30 -2.40 -4.14 1.47
N VAL A 31 -1.58 -3.81 0.47
CA VAL A 31 -0.60 -4.72 -0.10
C VAL A 31 0.76 -4.04 -0.25
N GLY A 32 1.84 -4.73 0.16
CA GLY A 32 3.19 -4.18 0.11
C GLY A 32 4.29 -5.11 -0.39
N SER A 33 3.97 -6.37 -0.71
CA SER A 33 4.95 -7.26 -1.35
C SER A 33 5.01 -6.98 -2.85
N GLY A 34 6.22 -6.96 -3.41
CA GLY A 34 6.42 -6.65 -4.82
C GLY A 34 5.65 -7.58 -5.76
N VAL A 35 5.63 -8.88 -5.48
CA VAL A 35 4.95 -9.88 -6.32
C VAL A 35 3.43 -9.75 -6.27
N HIS A 36 2.85 -9.43 -5.11
CA HIS A 36 1.39 -9.23 -5.01
C HIS A 36 0.99 -7.92 -5.67
N VAL A 37 1.77 -6.84 -5.47
CA VAL A 37 1.51 -5.56 -6.14
C VAL A 37 1.56 -5.71 -7.66
N ASP A 38 2.60 -6.36 -8.19
CA ASP A 38 2.73 -6.61 -9.63
C ASP A 38 1.56 -7.44 -10.17
N GLY A 39 1.17 -8.51 -9.48
CA GLY A 39 0.03 -9.33 -9.88
C GLY A 39 -1.30 -8.59 -9.83
N ILE A 40 -1.55 -7.78 -8.80
CA ILE A 40 -2.77 -6.98 -8.65
C ILE A 40 -2.89 -5.91 -9.73
N LEU A 41 -1.78 -5.23 -10.07
CA LEU A 41 -1.80 -4.19 -11.10
C LEU A 41 -2.01 -4.76 -12.52
N LYS A 42 -1.59 -6.02 -12.75
CA LYS A 42 -1.86 -6.74 -14.02
C LYS A 42 -3.29 -7.27 -14.08
N ASN A 43 -3.74 -7.91 -13.02
CA ASN A 43 -5.10 -8.40 -12.87
C ASN A 43 -5.43 -8.54 -11.38
N SER A 44 -6.31 -7.68 -10.86
CA SER A 44 -6.67 -7.69 -9.44
C SER A 44 -7.25 -9.02 -8.97
N ALA A 45 -7.94 -9.77 -9.85
CA ALA A 45 -8.54 -11.06 -9.51
C ALA A 45 -7.52 -12.14 -9.10
N ASN A 46 -6.23 -11.93 -9.36
CA ASN A 46 -5.15 -12.85 -8.94
C ASN A 46 -4.99 -12.91 -7.42
N TYR A 47 -5.31 -11.83 -6.71
CA TYR A 47 -5.11 -11.70 -5.26
C TYR A 47 -6.31 -11.10 -4.52
N GLU A 48 -7.23 -10.47 -5.24
CA GLU A 48 -8.46 -9.91 -4.69
C GLU A 48 -9.66 -10.72 -5.19
N PRO A 49 -10.32 -11.51 -4.33
CA PRO A 49 -11.45 -12.34 -4.74
C PRO A 49 -12.66 -11.52 -5.18
N TYR A 50 -12.71 -10.24 -4.81
CA TYR A 50 -13.72 -9.27 -5.23
C TYR A 50 -13.14 -7.84 -5.16
N PRO A 51 -13.69 -6.89 -5.94
CA PRO A 51 -13.26 -5.49 -5.88
C PRO A 51 -13.47 -4.86 -4.49
N PRO A 52 -12.51 -4.09 -3.97
CA PRO A 52 -12.62 -3.45 -2.65
C PRO A 52 -13.83 -2.52 -2.54
N GLU A 53 -14.25 -1.90 -3.64
CA GLU A 53 -15.36 -0.96 -3.69
C GLU A 53 -16.71 -1.64 -3.34
N LEU A 54 -16.85 -2.95 -3.60
CA LEU A 54 -18.06 -3.70 -3.24
C LEU A 54 -18.33 -3.72 -1.74
N VAL A 55 -17.27 -3.60 -0.93
CA VAL A 55 -17.38 -3.56 0.53
C VAL A 55 -17.15 -2.15 1.10
N GLY A 56 -17.06 -1.16 0.22
CA GLY A 56 -16.77 0.23 0.60
C GLY A 56 -15.33 0.46 1.06
N ALA A 57 -14.41 -0.44 0.71
CA ALA A 57 -12.98 -0.30 0.96
C ALA A 57 -12.28 0.31 -0.26
N ARG A 58 -10.98 0.58 -0.11
CA ARG A 58 -10.09 0.99 -1.20
C ARG A 58 -8.80 0.19 -1.12
N ARG A 59 -8.27 -0.18 -2.27
CA ARG A 59 -6.93 -0.76 -2.37
C ARG A 59 -5.89 0.26 -1.94
N ARG A 60 -4.91 -0.17 -1.14
CA ARG A 60 -3.74 0.63 -0.80
C ARG A 60 -2.48 -0.15 -1.11
N ILE A 61 -1.59 0.46 -1.88
CA ILE A 61 -0.24 -0.08 -2.12
C ILE A 61 0.72 0.66 -1.20
N VAL A 62 1.42 -0.10 -0.36
CA VAL A 62 2.39 0.44 0.59
C VAL A 62 3.79 -0.03 0.23
N VAL A 63 4.81 0.77 0.54
CA VAL A 63 6.19 0.52 0.13
C VAL A 63 7.02 0.22 1.38
N GLY A 64 7.49 -1.02 1.51
CA GLY A 64 8.29 -1.46 2.65
C GLY A 64 9.41 -2.44 2.31
N ARG A 65 9.86 -3.21 3.31
CA ARG A 65 10.99 -4.17 3.19
C ARG A 65 10.83 -5.25 2.11
N HIS A 66 9.59 -5.51 1.68
CA HIS A 66 9.26 -6.49 0.64
C HIS A 66 8.84 -5.82 -0.68
N ALA A 67 9.00 -4.50 -0.81
CA ALA A 67 8.63 -3.77 -2.01
C ALA A 67 9.36 -4.30 -3.24
N GLY A 68 8.66 -4.26 -4.37
CA GLY A 68 9.22 -4.46 -5.71
C GLY A 68 9.29 -3.15 -6.47
N ARG A 69 10.02 -3.15 -7.59
CA ARG A 69 10.21 -1.98 -8.46
C ARG A 69 8.86 -1.37 -8.87
N VAL A 70 7.92 -2.23 -9.23
CA VAL A 70 6.56 -1.87 -9.62
C VAL A 70 5.83 -1.11 -8.50
N SER A 71 6.01 -1.50 -7.24
CA SER A 71 5.40 -0.81 -6.09
C SER A 71 5.93 0.61 -5.93
N VAL A 72 7.25 0.78 -6.03
CA VAL A 72 7.90 2.11 -5.94
C VAL A 72 7.44 3.02 -7.08
N LEU A 73 7.48 2.52 -8.32
CA LEU A 73 6.99 3.25 -9.50
C LEU A 73 5.53 3.66 -9.33
N HIS A 74 4.68 2.73 -8.92
CA HIS A 74 3.24 2.96 -8.79
C HIS A 74 2.96 4.06 -7.76
N VAL A 75 3.53 3.97 -6.56
CA VAL A 75 3.27 4.94 -5.49
C VAL A 75 3.85 6.32 -5.84
N LEU A 76 5.08 6.41 -6.38
CA LEU A 76 5.63 7.70 -6.81
C LEU A 76 4.80 8.35 -7.93
N ARG A 77 4.25 7.56 -8.86
CA ARG A 77 3.34 8.05 -9.91
C ARG A 77 1.99 8.50 -9.35
N GLN A 78 1.44 7.79 -8.36
CA GLN A 78 0.23 8.22 -7.65
C GLN A 78 0.43 9.57 -6.93
N LEU A 79 1.65 9.85 -6.49
CA LEU A 79 2.03 11.13 -5.89
C LEU A 79 2.29 12.26 -6.92
N GLY A 80 2.14 11.98 -8.22
CA GLY A 80 2.33 12.96 -9.29
C GLY A 80 3.75 13.07 -9.83
N TYR A 81 4.67 12.18 -9.44
CA TYR A 81 6.03 12.15 -9.97
C TYR A 81 6.17 11.22 -11.17
N GLN A 82 7.25 11.37 -11.95
CA GLN A 82 7.53 10.55 -13.13
C GLN A 82 8.91 9.89 -13.05
N PRO A 83 9.15 8.99 -12.09
CA PRO A 83 10.39 8.21 -12.06
C PRO A 83 10.45 7.25 -13.25
N ASP A 84 11.66 7.04 -13.76
CA ASP A 84 11.96 5.97 -14.71
C ASP A 84 12.20 4.63 -13.99
N GLU A 85 12.29 3.55 -14.76
CA GLU A 85 12.48 2.22 -14.18
C GLU A 85 13.83 2.09 -13.45
N ALA A 86 14.87 2.72 -13.98
CA ALA A 86 16.22 2.67 -13.42
C ALA A 86 16.29 3.38 -12.06
N GLY A 87 15.69 4.56 -11.94
CA GLY A 87 15.60 5.30 -10.69
C GLY A 87 14.82 4.53 -9.62
N ALA A 88 13.67 3.96 -9.98
CA ALA A 88 12.90 3.14 -9.04
C ALA A 88 13.65 1.86 -8.60
N GLU A 89 14.42 1.24 -9.51
CA GLU A 89 15.27 0.10 -9.19
C GLU A 89 16.42 0.48 -8.26
N GLY A 90 17.06 1.63 -8.48
CA GLY A 90 18.08 2.21 -7.61
C GLY A 90 17.57 2.53 -6.20
N LEU A 91 16.30 2.92 -6.05
CA LEU A 91 15.69 3.19 -4.75
C LEU A 91 15.41 1.94 -3.92
N LEU A 92 15.23 0.76 -4.54
CA LEU A 92 14.75 -0.43 -3.85
C LEU A 92 15.62 -0.84 -2.64
N PRO A 93 16.96 -0.93 -2.74
CA PRO A 93 17.80 -1.28 -1.59
C PRO A 93 17.65 -0.28 -0.44
N LEU A 94 17.51 1.01 -0.77
CA LEU A 94 17.39 2.08 0.22
C LEU A 94 16.03 2.02 0.93
N VAL A 95 14.94 1.90 0.15
CA VAL A 95 13.58 1.70 0.67
C VAL A 95 13.53 0.49 1.61
N ARG A 96 14.09 -0.65 1.18
CA ARG A 96 14.06 -1.87 1.98
C ARG A 96 14.86 -1.72 3.27
N ARG A 97 16.02 -1.05 3.21
CA ARG A 97 16.87 -0.77 4.37
C ARG A 97 16.16 0.17 5.36
N GLU A 98 15.59 1.27 4.88
CA GLU A 98 14.89 2.23 5.75
C GLU A 98 13.63 1.61 6.37
N SER A 99 12.84 0.86 5.61
CA SER A 99 11.68 0.14 6.14
C SER A 99 12.09 -0.89 7.20
N ALA A 100 13.17 -1.65 6.97
CA ALA A 100 13.68 -2.60 7.95
C ALA A 100 14.14 -1.91 9.24
N ARG A 101 14.79 -0.74 9.14
CA ARG A 101 15.20 0.08 10.29
C ARG A 101 14.00 0.62 11.06
N LEU A 102 12.99 1.13 10.37
CA LEU A 102 11.78 1.70 10.98
C LEU A 102 10.80 0.63 11.50
N ARG A 103 10.93 -0.62 11.04
CA ARG A 103 10.01 -1.74 11.30
C ARG A 103 8.57 -1.45 10.86
N ARG A 104 8.41 -0.63 9.82
CA ARG A 104 7.15 -0.31 9.16
C ARG A 104 7.40 0.08 7.70
N GLU A 105 6.35 0.23 6.93
CA GLU A 105 6.40 0.82 5.59
C GLU A 105 6.81 2.30 5.66
N LEU A 106 7.38 2.79 4.56
CA LEU A 106 7.64 4.21 4.40
C LEU A 106 6.30 4.92 4.16
N THR A 107 6.15 6.09 4.78
CA THR A 107 5.09 7.02 4.40
C THR A 107 5.35 7.56 2.98
N GLU A 108 4.31 8.07 2.33
CA GLU A 108 4.44 8.72 1.02
C GLU A 108 5.46 9.87 1.03
N GLY A 109 5.49 10.65 2.11
CA GLY A 109 6.47 11.72 2.32
C GLY A 109 7.91 11.21 2.46
N GLU A 110 8.13 10.16 3.24
CA GLU A 110 9.46 9.54 3.40
C GLU A 110 9.96 8.92 2.10
N LEU A 111 9.07 8.30 1.32
CA LEU A 111 9.42 7.76 0.00
C LEU A 111 9.79 8.88 -0.98
N ALA A 112 9.03 9.97 -1.00
CA ALA A 112 9.30 11.12 -1.86
C ALA A 112 10.59 11.84 -1.45
N GLU A 113 10.84 12.02 -0.15
CA GLU A 113 12.09 12.61 0.34
C GLU A 113 13.30 11.75 -0.04
N LEU A 114 13.19 10.43 0.14
CA LEU A 114 14.22 9.49 -0.28
C LEU A 114 14.47 9.58 -1.79
N ALA A 115 13.42 9.57 -2.61
CA ALA A 115 13.53 9.67 -4.06
C ALA A 115 14.18 10.99 -4.52
N ARG A 116 13.84 12.11 -3.88
CA ARG A 116 14.42 13.43 -4.17
C ARG A 116 15.90 13.49 -3.83
N ARG A 117 16.30 12.93 -2.67
CA ARG A 117 17.71 12.91 -2.24
C ARG A 117 18.59 12.12 -3.21
N GLU A 118 18.06 11.06 -3.80
CA GLU A 118 18.79 10.22 -4.76
C GLU A 118 18.63 10.70 -6.21
N GLY A 119 17.99 11.85 -6.46
CA GLY A 119 17.84 12.45 -7.79
C GLY A 119 16.89 11.70 -8.73
N VAL A 120 15.96 10.92 -8.19
CA VAL A 120 14.98 10.15 -8.97
C VAL A 120 13.72 10.97 -9.30
N ILE A 121 13.41 11.99 -8.50
CA ILE A 121 12.29 12.93 -8.66
C ILE A 121 12.66 14.36 -8.25
#